data_AF-A0A838N3T9-F1
#
_entry.id   AF-A0A838N3T9-F1
#
_cell.length_a   1.000
_cell.length_b   1.000
_cell.length_c   1.000
_cell.angle_alpha   90.00
_cell.angle_beta   90.00
_cell.angle_gamma   90.00
#
_symmetry.space_group_name_H-M   'P 1'
#
loop_
_entity.id
_entity.type
_entity.pdbx_description
1 polymer ?
#
loop_
_entity_poly.entity_id
_entity_poly.type
_entity_poly.pdbx_seq_one_letter_code
_entity_poly.pdbx_strand_id
1 'polypeptide(L)'
;ANEWPFAASLPVLAFVAAYPLVKRFSRLCHYYLGAALALAPVCAWIAISRKLDWPPFVMALAVMTWTAGFDIIYASEDYASDLATGVHSVPAKIGIAKALWVARLTHVVCVAALIALGWFSPQLNALYFVGVGIAIVLLAVEHTIVTPNDLSKVGLAFFTINGVISLILGLLGVIDVVA
;
A
#
# COMPACT_ATOMS: atom_id res chain seq x y z
N ALA A 1 26.37 12.51 13.70
CA ALA A 1 25.23 11.57 13.70
C ALA A 1 24.33 11.93 12.51
N ASN A 2 23.35 11.09 12.14
CA ASN A 2 22.38 11.46 11.11
C ASN A 2 21.26 12.30 11.76
N GLU A 3 21.13 13.57 11.40
CA GLU A 3 20.18 14.51 12.04
C GLU A 3 18.80 14.51 11.37
N TRP A 4 18.71 13.98 10.14
CA TRP A 4 17.46 13.95 9.36
C TRP A 4 16.28 13.31 10.09
N PRO A 5 16.42 12.16 10.80
CA PRO A 5 15.29 11.56 11.50
C PRO A 5 14.72 12.48 12.59
N PHE A 6 15.58 13.20 13.32
CA PHE A 6 15.12 14.14 14.35
C PHE A 6 14.45 15.35 13.71
N ALA A 7 15.11 15.97 12.72
CA ALA A 7 14.59 17.14 12.02
C ALA A 7 13.25 16.89 11.30
N ALA A 8 13.07 15.71 10.70
CA ALA A 8 11.86 15.35 9.96
C ALA A 8 10.77 14.70 10.83
N SER A 9 11.05 14.39 12.10
CA SER A 9 10.11 13.68 12.98
C SER A 9 8.76 14.39 13.13
N LEU A 10 8.76 15.70 13.42
CA LEU A 10 7.54 16.48 13.60
C LEU A 10 6.73 16.60 12.30
N PRO A 11 7.32 16.95 11.13
CA PRO A 11 6.60 16.92 9.86
C PRO A 11 6.00 15.54 9.51
N VAL A 12 6.75 14.45 9.72
CA VAL A 12 6.27 13.09 9.45
C VAL A 12 5.11 12.73 10.39
N LEU A 13 5.24 13.01 11.69
CA LEU A 13 4.17 12.78 12.65
C LEU A 13 2.92 13.60 12.31
N ALA A 14 3.07 14.87 11.95
CA ALA A 14 1.96 15.71 11.55
C ALA A 14 1.25 15.16 10.31
N PHE A 15 2.01 14.69 9.31
CA PHE A 15 1.46 14.07 8.10
C PHE A 15 0.68 12.79 8.43
N VAL A 16 1.27 11.88 9.22
CA VAL A 16 0.59 10.64 9.62
C VAL A 16 -0.67 10.93 10.45
N ALA A 17 -0.59 11.86 11.38
CA ALA A 17 -1.71 12.24 12.25
C ALA A 17 -2.86 12.95 11.51
N ALA A 18 -2.59 13.55 10.35
CA ALA A 18 -3.60 14.24 9.56
C ALA A 18 -4.52 13.27 8.78
N TYR A 19 -4.15 12.01 8.58
CA TYR A 19 -4.93 11.04 7.79
C TYR A 19 -6.42 10.96 8.18
N PRO A 20 -6.80 10.83 9.48
CA PRO A 20 -8.21 10.77 9.87
C PRO A 20 -9.01 12.01 9.45
N LEU A 21 -8.36 13.17 9.30
CA LEU A 21 -8.99 14.41 8.85
C LEU A 21 -9.18 14.41 7.33
N VAL A 22 -8.27 13.80 6.56
CA VAL A 22 -8.32 13.79 5.08
C VAL A 22 -9.61 13.14 4.56
N LYS A 23 -10.11 12.10 5.25
CA LYS A 23 -11.40 11.46 4.93
C LYS A 23 -12.60 12.44 4.95
N ARG A 24 -12.49 13.55 5.67
CA ARG A 24 -13.55 14.58 5.74
C ARG A 24 -13.53 15.56 4.57
N PHE A 25 -12.43 15.60 3.81
CA PHE A 25 -12.23 16.62 2.77
C PHE A 25 -11.94 16.03 1.38
N SER A 26 -11.42 14.80 1.30
CA SER A 26 -10.97 14.22 0.03
C SER A 26 -11.19 12.72 -0.06
N ARG A 27 -11.57 12.29 -1.25
CA ARG A 27 -11.73 10.87 -1.64
C ARG A 27 -10.37 10.21 -1.93
N LEU A 28 -9.31 11.00 -2.05
CA LEU A 28 -7.94 10.51 -2.17
C LEU A 28 -7.36 10.10 -0.80
N CYS A 29 -8.20 10.00 0.24
CA CYS A 29 -7.82 9.57 1.57
C CYS A 29 -7.12 8.20 1.57
N HIS A 30 -7.48 7.29 0.67
CA HIS A 30 -6.81 5.98 0.51
C HIS A 30 -5.35 6.14 0.06
N TYR A 31 -5.07 7.04 -0.88
CA TYR A 31 -3.70 7.33 -1.33
C TYR A 31 -2.93 8.13 -0.28
N TYR A 32 -3.60 8.96 0.50
CA TYR A 32 -2.99 9.64 1.64
C TYR A 32 -2.58 8.65 2.73
N LEU A 33 -3.45 7.69 3.07
CA LEU A 33 -3.11 6.58 3.97
C LEU A 33 -1.90 5.81 3.45
N GLY A 34 -1.93 5.44 2.17
CA GLY A 34 -0.81 4.77 1.52
C GLY A 34 0.47 5.60 1.56
N ALA A 35 0.39 6.91 1.35
CA ALA A 35 1.53 7.81 1.44
C ALA A 35 2.11 7.85 2.85
N ALA A 36 1.25 7.86 3.88
CA ALA A 36 1.66 7.86 5.28
C ALA A 36 2.45 6.58 5.63
N LEU A 37 2.00 5.41 5.15
CA LEU A 37 2.75 4.16 5.32
C LEU A 37 4.02 4.11 4.45
N ALA A 38 3.96 4.65 3.23
CA ALA A 38 5.08 4.71 2.30
C ALA A 38 6.25 5.58 2.79
N LEU A 39 6.04 6.44 3.79
CA LEU A 39 7.14 7.16 4.45
C LEU A 39 8.07 6.19 5.21
N ALA A 40 7.59 5.04 5.68
CA ALA A 40 8.41 4.10 6.45
C ALA A 40 9.70 3.65 5.71
N PRO A 41 9.64 3.10 4.48
CA PRO A 41 10.85 2.71 3.74
C PRO A 41 11.77 3.90 3.43
N VAL A 42 11.22 5.08 3.12
CA VAL A 42 12.01 6.30 2.82
C VAL A 42 12.73 6.79 4.06
N CYS A 43 12.04 6.89 5.19
CA CYS A 43 12.61 7.31 6.47
C CYS A 43 13.68 6.32 6.96
N ALA A 44 13.43 5.01 6.85
CA ALA A 44 14.40 3.98 7.19
C ALA A 44 15.68 4.09 6.34
N TRP A 45 15.52 4.28 5.02
CA TRP A 45 16.66 4.46 4.11
C TRP A 45 17.46 5.70 4.46
N ILE A 46 16.82 6.86 4.63
CA ILE A 46 17.48 8.11 5.00
C ILE A 46 18.21 7.95 6.33
N ALA A 47 17.59 7.29 7.31
CA ALA A 47 18.16 7.08 8.65
C ALA A 47 19.50 6.31 8.61
N ILE A 48 19.58 5.28 7.76
CA ILE A 48 20.75 4.38 7.67
C ILE A 48 21.78 4.88 6.66
N SER A 49 21.35 5.14 5.42
CA SER A 49 22.26 5.43 4.29
C SER A 49 22.75 6.88 4.24
N ARG A 50 21.98 7.81 4.84
CA ARG A 50 22.17 9.27 4.73
C ARG A 50 22.16 9.80 3.28
N LYS A 51 21.57 9.04 2.35
CA LYS A 51 21.48 9.39 0.93
C LYS A 51 20.02 9.39 0.48
N LEU A 52 19.77 10.12 -0.61
CA LEU A 52 18.53 10.08 -1.36
C LEU A 52 18.80 9.31 -2.64
N ASP A 53 18.42 8.03 -2.63
CA ASP A 53 18.55 7.14 -3.77
C ASP A 53 17.16 6.75 -4.27
N TRP A 54 17.05 6.25 -5.50
CA TRP A 54 15.77 5.89 -6.11
C TRP A 54 15.05 4.68 -5.49
N PRO A 55 15.72 3.58 -5.08
CA PRO A 55 15.04 2.39 -4.54
C PRO A 55 14.00 2.64 -3.42
N PRO A 56 14.27 3.43 -2.37
CA PRO A 56 13.27 3.70 -1.33
C PRO A 56 12.03 4.42 -1.85
N PHE A 57 12.15 5.26 -2.89
CA PHE A 57 10.98 5.93 -3.49
C PHE A 57 10.17 4.99 -4.38
N VAL A 58 10.82 4.04 -5.05
CA VAL A 58 10.12 2.97 -5.79
C VAL A 58 9.37 2.06 -4.82
N MET A 59 10.00 1.69 -3.70
CA MET A 59 9.34 0.95 -2.61
C MET A 59 8.18 1.76 -2.02
N ALA A 60 8.35 3.07 -1.83
CA ALA A 60 7.29 3.96 -1.36
C ALA A 60 6.08 3.96 -2.32
N LEU A 61 6.32 4.00 -3.63
CA LEU A 61 5.25 3.91 -4.62
C LEU A 61 4.51 2.56 -4.53
N ALA A 62 5.24 1.45 -4.41
CA ALA A 62 4.65 0.13 -4.21
C ALA A 62 3.78 0.08 -2.95
N VAL A 63 4.29 0.53 -1.81
CA VAL A 63 3.57 0.56 -0.53
C VAL A 63 2.34 1.46 -0.61
N MET A 64 2.46 2.65 -1.20
CA MET A 64 1.35 3.59 -1.33
C MET A 64 0.19 3.01 -2.14
N THR A 65 0.51 2.43 -3.30
CA THR A 65 -0.50 1.90 -4.23
C THR A 65 -1.07 0.59 -3.75
N TRP A 66 -0.27 -0.27 -3.14
CA TRP A 66 -0.76 -1.46 -2.43
C TRP A 66 -1.76 -1.09 -1.34
N THR A 67 -1.37 -0.18 -0.44
CA THR A 67 -2.23 0.27 0.66
C THR A 67 -3.51 0.91 0.17
N ALA A 68 -3.41 1.81 -0.80
CA ALA A 68 -4.58 2.47 -1.36
C ALA A 68 -5.54 1.47 -2.02
N GLY A 69 -5.02 0.45 -2.71
CA GLY A 69 -5.87 -0.55 -3.37
C GLY A 69 -6.67 -1.38 -2.39
N PHE A 70 -6.05 -1.98 -1.38
CA PHE A 70 -6.79 -2.77 -0.39
C PHE A 70 -7.67 -1.91 0.52
N ASP A 71 -7.30 -0.66 0.81
CA ASP A 71 -8.14 0.26 1.60
C ASP A 71 -9.40 0.69 0.83
N ILE A 72 -9.33 0.80 -0.51
CA ILE A 72 -10.52 1.01 -1.35
C ILE A 72 -11.45 -0.22 -1.33
N ILE A 73 -10.88 -1.43 -1.32
CA ILE A 73 -11.65 -2.66 -1.16
C ILE A 73 -12.35 -2.66 0.20
N TYR A 74 -11.60 -2.38 1.26
CA TYR A 74 -12.13 -2.28 2.62
C TYR A 74 -13.25 -1.23 2.74
N ALA A 75 -13.04 -0.04 2.20
CA ALA A 75 -14.05 1.03 2.21
C ALA A 75 -15.34 0.67 1.45
N SER A 76 -15.34 -0.41 0.65
CA SER A 76 -16.56 -0.90 0.03
C SER A 76 -17.51 -1.55 1.05
N GLU A 77 -17.00 -2.12 2.15
CA GLU A 77 -17.84 -2.55 3.28
C GLU A 77 -18.43 -1.34 4.03
N ASP A 78 -17.68 -0.25 4.14
CA ASP A 78 -18.12 0.98 4.81
C ASP A 78 -19.10 1.82 3.98
N TYR A 79 -19.46 1.39 2.76
CA TYR A 79 -20.20 2.19 1.78
C TYR A 79 -21.49 2.82 2.33
N ALA A 80 -22.32 2.06 3.04
CA ALA A 80 -23.57 2.58 3.59
C ALA A 80 -23.34 3.62 4.71
N SER A 81 -22.33 3.37 5.56
CA SER A 81 -21.92 4.27 6.64
C SER A 81 -21.34 5.57 6.10
N ASP A 82 -20.46 5.48 5.10
CA ASP A 82 -19.84 6.64 4.45
C ASP A 82 -20.89 7.54 3.79
N LEU A 83 -21.90 6.96 3.13
CA LEU A 83 -23.02 7.71 2.58
C LEU A 83 -23.86 8.39 3.66
N ALA A 84 -24.16 7.69 4.76
CA ALA A 84 -24.99 8.22 5.85
C ALA A 84 -24.29 9.35 6.62
N THR A 85 -22.97 9.26 6.78
CA THR A 85 -22.17 10.22 7.55
C THR A 85 -21.53 11.31 6.69
N GLY A 86 -21.64 11.21 5.36
CA GLY A 86 -21.08 12.17 4.41
C GLY A 86 -19.54 12.11 4.29
N VAL A 87 -18.92 11.02 4.75
CA VAL A 87 -17.47 10.82 4.64
C VAL A 87 -17.07 10.64 3.17
N HIS A 88 -15.90 11.17 2.80
CA HIS A 88 -15.40 11.06 1.44
C HIS A 88 -14.54 9.81 1.27
N SER A 89 -15.06 8.85 0.50
CA SER A 89 -14.33 7.69 0.01
C SER A 89 -14.55 7.48 -1.49
N VAL A 90 -13.68 6.70 -2.13
CA VAL A 90 -13.85 6.29 -3.53
C VAL A 90 -15.18 5.55 -3.72
N PRO A 91 -15.51 4.46 -2.99
CA PRO A 91 -16.78 3.76 -3.17
C PRO A 91 -17.98 4.67 -2.94
N ALA A 92 -18.01 5.52 -1.91
CA ALA A 92 -19.12 6.45 -1.69
C ALA A 92 -19.36 7.42 -2.87
N LYS A 93 -18.32 7.73 -3.65
CA LYS A 93 -18.45 8.65 -4.80
C LYS A 93 -18.86 7.97 -6.09
N ILE A 94 -18.27 6.82 -6.42
CA ILE A 94 -18.40 6.19 -7.75
C ILE A 94 -19.13 4.85 -7.71
N GLY A 95 -19.53 4.40 -6.52
CA GLY A 95 -20.15 3.09 -6.27
C GLY A 95 -19.11 1.97 -6.16
N ILE A 96 -19.50 0.89 -5.48
CA ILE A 96 -18.65 -0.27 -5.17
C ILE A 96 -18.03 -0.87 -6.43
N ALA A 97 -18.82 -1.12 -7.49
CA ALA A 97 -18.34 -1.78 -8.69
C ALA A 97 -17.19 -1.02 -9.37
N LYS A 98 -17.29 0.30 -9.48
CA LYS A 98 -16.23 1.14 -10.06
C LYS A 98 -15.06 1.29 -9.09
N ALA A 99 -15.30 1.33 -7.78
CA ALA A 99 -14.25 1.38 -6.78
C ALA A 99 -13.35 0.14 -6.80
N LEU A 100 -13.92 -1.06 -6.95
CA LEU A 100 -13.14 -2.29 -7.11
C LEU A 100 -12.27 -2.26 -8.38
N TRP A 101 -12.73 -1.63 -9.47
CA TRP A 101 -11.88 -1.39 -10.65
C TRP A 101 -10.74 -0.41 -10.39
N VAL A 102 -10.98 0.67 -9.62
CA VAL A 102 -9.92 1.58 -9.18
C VAL A 102 -8.88 0.83 -8.33
N ALA A 103 -9.33 -0.03 -7.42
CA ALA A 103 -8.43 -0.86 -6.62
C ALA A 103 -7.57 -1.79 -7.49
N ARG A 104 -8.16 -2.45 -8.50
CA ARG A 104 -7.43 -3.29 -9.48
C ARG A 104 -6.35 -2.51 -10.20
N LEU A 105 -6.70 -1.36 -10.79
CA LEU A 105 -5.74 -0.51 -11.49
C LEU A 105 -4.63 -0.02 -10.56
N THR A 106 -4.97 0.29 -9.31
CA THR A 106 -3.99 0.70 -8.31
C THR A 106 -3.03 -0.45 -7.95
N HIS A 107 -3.54 -1.69 -7.79
CA HIS A 107 -2.69 -2.86 -7.58
C HIS A 107 -1.80 -3.20 -8.79
N VAL A 108 -2.24 -2.92 -10.02
CA VAL A 108 -1.36 -3.04 -11.20
C VAL A 108 -0.16 -2.09 -11.10
N VAL A 109 -0.37 -0.85 -10.64
CA VAL A 109 0.73 0.09 -10.39
C VAL A 109 1.65 -0.41 -9.28
N CYS A 110 1.10 -0.98 -8.20
CA CYS A 110 1.89 -1.62 -7.15
C CYS A 110 2.79 -2.73 -7.71
N VAL A 111 2.23 -3.66 -8.49
CA VAL A 111 2.98 -4.75 -9.10
C VAL A 111 4.09 -4.20 -10.00
N ALA A 112 3.79 -3.21 -10.84
CA ALA A 112 4.81 -2.57 -11.68
C ALA A 112 5.93 -1.95 -10.84
N ALA A 113 5.60 -1.29 -9.73
CA ALA A 113 6.58 -0.72 -8.81
C ALA A 113 7.43 -1.78 -8.08
N LEU A 114 6.84 -2.92 -7.67
CA LEU A 114 7.59 -4.04 -7.09
C LEU A 114 8.57 -4.65 -8.09
N ILE A 115 8.13 -4.90 -9.32
CA ILE A 115 9.04 -5.44 -10.35
C ILE A 115 10.15 -4.41 -10.65
N ALA A 116 9.81 -3.12 -10.75
CA ALA A 116 10.78 -2.04 -10.90
C ALA A 116 11.79 -1.99 -9.74
N LEU A 117 11.35 -2.20 -8.50
CA LEU A 117 12.23 -2.22 -7.33
C LEU A 117 13.30 -3.31 -7.45
N GLY A 118 12.91 -4.51 -7.91
CA GLY A 118 13.85 -5.60 -8.19
C GLY A 118 14.90 -5.21 -9.25
N TRP A 119 14.48 -4.53 -10.33
CA TRP A 119 15.42 -4.06 -11.36
C TRP A 119 16.36 -2.94 -10.90
N PHE A 120 15.90 -2.05 -10.03
CA PHE A 120 16.72 -0.95 -9.52
C PHE A 120 17.58 -1.32 -8.30
N SER A 121 17.45 -2.53 -7.77
CA SER A 121 18.15 -2.98 -6.57
C SER A 121 18.96 -4.24 -6.87
N PRO A 122 20.26 -4.12 -7.23
CA PRO A 122 21.08 -5.27 -7.64
C PRO A 122 21.22 -6.38 -6.61
N GLN A 123 20.90 -6.11 -5.34
CA GLN A 123 20.91 -7.07 -4.24
C GLN A 123 19.66 -7.96 -4.21
N LEU A 124 18.60 -7.57 -4.93
CA LEU A 124 17.37 -8.36 -5.07
C LEU A 124 17.49 -9.23 -6.32
N ASN A 125 17.39 -10.54 -6.11
CA ASN A 125 17.58 -11.58 -7.11
C ASN A 125 16.32 -12.46 -7.20
N ALA A 126 16.51 -13.75 -7.45
CA ALA A 126 15.44 -14.68 -7.79
C ALA A 126 14.42 -14.85 -6.66
N LEU A 127 14.85 -14.90 -5.39
CA LEU A 127 13.91 -15.12 -4.27
C LEU A 127 12.97 -13.94 -4.08
N TYR A 128 13.47 -12.72 -4.25
CA TYR A 128 12.62 -11.53 -4.27
C TYR A 128 11.54 -11.62 -5.36
N PHE A 129 11.91 -11.97 -6.60
CA PHE A 129 10.95 -12.10 -7.69
C PHE A 129 9.95 -13.26 -7.49
N VAL A 130 10.34 -14.35 -6.82
CA VAL A 130 9.40 -15.38 -6.37
C VAL A 130 8.38 -14.79 -5.39
N GLY A 131 8.81 -13.98 -4.43
CA GLY A 131 7.92 -13.24 -3.53
C GLY A 131 6.97 -12.31 -4.26
N VAL A 132 7.45 -11.57 -5.27
CA VAL A 132 6.61 -10.74 -6.14
C VAL A 132 5.60 -11.58 -6.91
N GLY A 133 5.99 -12.74 -7.44
CA GLY A 133 5.08 -13.67 -8.10
C GLY A 133 3.96 -14.16 -7.17
N ILE A 134 4.30 -14.53 -5.94
CA ILE A 134 3.31 -14.92 -4.91
C ILE A 134 2.37 -13.74 -4.60
N ALA A 135 2.92 -12.53 -4.43
CA ALA A 135 2.12 -11.33 -4.17
C ALA A 135 1.13 -11.05 -5.31
N ILE A 136 1.54 -11.19 -6.58
CA ILE A 136 0.65 -11.03 -7.74
C ILE A 136 -0.52 -12.01 -7.68
N VAL A 137 -0.25 -13.28 -7.38
CA VAL A 137 -1.30 -14.30 -7.25
C VAL A 137 -2.26 -13.97 -6.12
N LEU A 138 -1.74 -13.57 -4.96
CA LEU A 138 -2.55 -13.20 -3.79
C LEU A 138 -3.41 -11.96 -4.03
N LEU A 139 -2.86 -10.92 -4.68
CA LEU A 139 -3.62 -9.72 -5.09
C LEU A 139 -4.70 -10.08 -6.13
N ALA A 140 -4.41 -11.01 -7.05
CA ALA A 140 -5.42 -11.49 -7.99
C ALA A 140 -6.54 -12.23 -7.26
N VAL A 141 -6.20 -13.12 -6.31
CA VAL A 141 -7.19 -13.83 -5.48
C VAL A 141 -8.08 -12.83 -4.73
N GLU A 142 -7.49 -11.81 -4.09
CA GLU A 142 -8.20 -10.73 -3.41
C GLU A 142 -9.30 -10.11 -4.29
N HIS A 143 -8.96 -9.78 -5.53
CA HIS A 143 -9.86 -9.18 -6.51
C HIS A 143 -10.91 -10.13 -7.10
N THR A 144 -10.73 -11.43 -6.94
CA THR A 144 -11.72 -12.46 -7.36
C THR A 144 -12.69 -12.83 -6.26
N ILE A 145 -12.24 -12.83 -4.99
CA ILE A 145 -13.08 -13.21 -3.86
C ILE A 145 -13.99 -12.06 -3.39
N VAL A 146 -13.59 -10.81 -3.63
CA VAL A 146 -14.43 -9.64 -3.37
C VAL A 146 -15.11 -9.20 -4.66
N THR A 147 -16.45 -9.21 -4.66
CA THR A 147 -17.25 -8.79 -5.82
C THR A 147 -18.26 -7.72 -5.42
N PRO A 148 -18.78 -6.92 -6.37
CA PRO A 148 -19.77 -5.90 -6.04
C PRO A 148 -21.06 -6.44 -5.39
N ASN A 149 -21.33 -7.73 -5.57
CA ASN A 149 -22.53 -8.40 -5.06
C ASN A 149 -22.24 -9.25 -3.81
N ASP A 150 -20.98 -9.46 -3.48
CA ASP A 150 -20.55 -10.25 -2.32
C ASP A 150 -19.28 -9.63 -1.71
N LEU A 151 -19.50 -8.87 -0.63
CA LEU A 151 -18.44 -8.25 0.16
C LEU A 151 -18.10 -9.07 1.41
N SER A 152 -18.72 -10.23 1.63
CA SER A 152 -18.55 -11.03 2.88
C SER A 152 -17.11 -11.46 3.16
N LYS A 153 -16.24 -11.41 2.14
CA LYS A 153 -14.83 -11.81 2.20
C LYS A 153 -13.85 -10.64 2.26
N VAL A 154 -14.32 -9.39 2.35
CA VAL A 154 -13.45 -8.22 2.42
C VAL A 154 -12.54 -8.28 3.66
N GLY A 155 -13.03 -8.73 4.81
CA GLY A 155 -12.17 -8.95 5.99
C GLY A 155 -11.02 -9.94 5.75
N LEU A 156 -11.27 -11.05 5.02
CA LEU A 156 -10.23 -12.03 4.65
C LEU A 156 -9.20 -11.41 3.68
N ALA A 157 -9.70 -10.68 2.68
CA ALA A 157 -8.88 -9.93 1.73
C ALA A 157 -7.97 -8.91 2.46
N PHE A 158 -8.57 -8.04 3.27
CA PHE A 158 -7.89 -6.95 3.94
C PHE A 158 -6.91 -7.42 5.02
N PHE A 159 -7.30 -8.32 5.93
CA PHE A 159 -6.42 -8.70 7.05
C PHE A 159 -5.47 -9.85 6.70
N THR A 160 -5.99 -10.93 6.13
CA THR A 160 -5.21 -12.17 5.99
C THR A 160 -4.34 -12.13 4.74
N ILE A 161 -4.92 -11.87 3.57
CA ILE A 161 -4.16 -11.90 2.31
C ILE A 161 -3.07 -10.84 2.31
N ASN A 162 -3.40 -9.60 2.63
CA ASN A 162 -2.42 -8.50 2.67
C ASN A 162 -1.36 -8.67 3.78
N GLY A 163 -1.73 -9.26 4.92
CA GLY A 163 -0.77 -9.65 5.96
C GLY A 163 0.24 -10.69 5.46
N VAL A 164 -0.24 -11.72 4.75
CA VAL A 164 0.61 -12.76 4.15
C VAL A 164 1.53 -12.18 3.06
N ILE A 165 1.01 -11.31 2.19
CA ILE A 165 1.82 -10.61 1.17
C ILE A 165 3.01 -9.90 1.82
N SER A 166 2.75 -9.15 2.90
CA SER A 166 3.77 -8.38 3.62
C SER A 166 4.87 -9.28 4.18
N LEU A 167 4.48 -10.35 4.87
CA LEU A 167 5.42 -11.28 5.50
C LEU A 167 6.26 -12.02 4.47
N ILE A 168 5.65 -12.51 3.39
CA ILE A 168 6.37 -13.26 2.34
C ILE A 168 7.35 -12.34 1.60
N LEU A 169 6.91 -11.16 1.15
CA LEU A 169 7.79 -10.21 0.45
C LEU A 169 8.96 -9.77 1.34
N GLY A 170 8.68 -9.45 2.61
CA GLY A 170 9.71 -9.06 3.56
C GLY A 170 10.71 -10.18 3.84
N LEU A 171 10.23 -11.40 4.12
CA LEU A 171 11.08 -12.54 4.43
C LEU A 171 11.96 -12.95 3.24
N LEU A 172 11.35 -13.14 2.06
CA LEU A 172 12.09 -13.56 0.88
C LEU A 172 13.07 -12.49 0.42
N GLY A 173 12.70 -11.21 0.46
CA GLY A 173 13.61 -10.11 0.14
C GLY A 173 14.81 -10.03 1.09
N VAL A 174 14.60 -10.23 2.40
CA VAL A 174 15.71 -10.26 3.38
C VAL A 174 16.61 -11.47 3.15
N ILE A 175 16.06 -12.66 2.91
CA ILE A 175 16.84 -13.86 2.63
C ILE A 175 17.69 -13.66 1.38
N ASP A 176 17.11 -13.10 0.32
CA ASP A 176 17.80 -12.89 -0.97
C ASP A 176 19.00 -11.92 -0.87
N VAL A 177 18.93 -10.97 0.06
CA VAL A 177 20.01 -10.00 0.29
C VAL A 177 21.13 -10.56 1.18
N VAL A 178 20.80 -11.51 2.06
CA VAL A 178 21.74 -12.04 3.08
C VAL A 178 22.38 -13.37 2.67
N ALA A 179 21.71 -14.15 1.81
CA ALA A 179 22.21 -15.44 1.28
C ALA A 179 23.29 -15.25 0.21
#